data_AF-A0A527GUY1-F1
#
_entry.id   AF-A0A527GUY1-F1
#
_cell.length_a   1.000
_cell.length_b   1.000
_cell.length_c   1.000
_cell.angle_alpha   90.00
_cell.angle_beta   90.00
_cell.angle_gamma   90.00
#
_symmetry.space_group_name_H-M   'P 1'
#
loop_
_entity.id
_entity.type
_entity.pdbx_description
1 polymer ?
#
loop_
_entity_poly.entity_id
_entity_poly.type
_entity_poly.pdbx_seq_one_letter_code
_entity_poly.pdbx_strand_id
1 'polypeptide(L)'
;DKNRPAGIDKPAQVDDLKLISGVGPKIEGILHTLGIFTFAQVASWKKAEREWVDGYLSFQGRIDRDDWVKQAKALAKGGVAEYIRVFGKKPV
;
A
#
# COMPACT_ATOMS: atom_id res chain seq x y z
N ASP A 1 -7.81 1.31 -17.56
CA ASP A 1 -6.95 2.51 -17.49
C ASP A 1 -5.51 2.05 -17.39
N LYS A 2 -4.59 2.61 -18.19
CA LYS A 2 -3.17 2.23 -18.21
C LYS A 2 -2.39 2.63 -16.95
N ASN A 3 -2.92 3.59 -16.18
CA ASN A 3 -2.30 4.07 -14.96
C ASN A 3 -2.92 3.42 -13.71
N ARG A 4 -3.97 2.61 -13.86
CA ARG A 4 -4.52 1.83 -12.75
C ARG A 4 -3.54 0.71 -12.39
N PRO A 5 -3.18 0.52 -11.10
CA PRO A 5 -2.29 -0.55 -10.71
C PRO A 5 -2.87 -1.93 -11.05
N ALA A 6 -1.97 -2.87 -11.34
CA ALA A 6 -2.34 -4.25 -11.63
C ALA A 6 -2.95 -4.92 -10.38
N GLY A 7 -4.25 -5.21 -10.47
CA GLY A 7 -4.95 -6.05 -9.51
C GLY A 7 -4.72 -7.53 -9.78
N ILE A 8 -4.84 -8.35 -8.74
CA ILE A 8 -4.87 -9.81 -8.81
C ILE A 8 -6.19 -10.31 -8.22
N ASP A 9 -6.54 -11.56 -8.50
CA ASP A 9 -7.56 -12.25 -7.73
C ASP A 9 -7.10 -12.45 -6.29
N LYS A 10 -8.04 -12.52 -5.34
CA LYS A 10 -7.73 -12.61 -3.92
C LYS A 10 -6.81 -13.83 -3.65
N PRO A 11 -5.56 -13.62 -3.22
CA PRO A 11 -4.63 -14.71 -2.95
C PRO A 11 -5.00 -15.44 -1.65
N ALA A 12 -4.42 -16.62 -1.44
CA ALA A 12 -4.57 -17.38 -0.19
C ALA A 12 -3.99 -16.62 1.02
N GLN A 13 -2.90 -15.88 0.80
CA GLN A 13 -2.28 -15.02 1.80
C GLN A 13 -2.51 -13.56 1.41
N VAL A 14 -3.27 -12.85 2.24
CA VAL A 14 -3.53 -11.42 2.13
C VAL A 14 -2.75 -10.71 3.22
N ASP A 15 -2.05 -9.65 2.86
CA ASP A 15 -1.32 -8.83 3.82
C ASP A 15 -2.26 -7.87 4.54
N ASP A 16 -1.91 -7.52 5.79
CA ASP A 16 -2.62 -6.48 6.54
C ASP A 16 -2.17 -5.10 6.03
N LEU A 17 -2.82 -4.58 5.00
CA LEU A 17 -2.47 -3.31 4.38
C LEU A 17 -2.61 -2.13 5.36
N LYS A 18 -3.37 -2.30 6.45
CA LYS A 18 -3.48 -1.29 7.51
C LYS A 18 -2.18 -1.05 8.27
N LEU A 19 -1.18 -1.91 8.13
CA LEU A 19 0.17 -1.65 8.64
C LEU A 19 0.90 -0.52 7.90
N ILE A 20 0.39 -0.08 6.75
CA ILE A 20 0.88 1.13 6.08
C ILE A 20 0.17 2.32 6.70
N SER A 21 0.93 3.22 7.31
CA SER A 21 0.38 4.43 7.94
C SER A 21 -0.43 5.24 6.91
N GLY A 22 -1.69 5.52 7.25
CA GLY A 22 -2.65 6.19 6.37
C GLY A 22 -3.64 5.25 5.67
N VAL A 23 -3.40 3.94 5.69
CA VAL A 23 -4.36 2.91 5.25
C VAL A 23 -5.21 2.48 6.45
N GLY A 24 -6.44 2.97 6.52
CA GLY A 24 -7.44 2.47 7.47
C GLY A 24 -8.26 1.31 6.90
N PRO A 25 -9.13 0.66 7.71
CA PRO A 25 -9.98 -0.46 7.26
C PRO A 25 -10.83 -0.14 6.03
N LYS A 26 -11.34 1.10 5.92
CA LYS A 26 -12.09 1.56 4.75
C LYS A 26 -11.24 1.57 3.48
N ILE A 27 -10.00 2.05 3.60
CA ILE A 27 -9.07 2.18 2.48
C ILE A 27 -8.57 0.80 2.05
N GLU A 28 -8.23 -0.07 3.00
CA GLU A 28 -7.91 -1.48 2.74
C GLU A 28 -9.04 -2.17 1.96
N GLY A 29 -10.30 -2.00 2.40
CA GLY A 29 -11.45 -2.52 1.68
C GLY A 29 -11.53 -2.03 0.23
N ILE A 30 -11.29 -0.74 -0.02
CA ILE A 30 -11.26 -0.18 -1.37
C ILE A 30 -10.11 -0.79 -2.19
N LEU A 31 -8.91 -0.89 -1.63
CA LEU A 31 -7.76 -1.50 -2.29
C LEU A 31 -8.02 -2.98 -2.65
N HIS A 32 -8.70 -3.73 -1.78
CA HIS A 32 -9.15 -5.09 -2.06
C HIS A 32 -10.11 -5.15 -3.26
N THR A 33 -11.06 -4.21 -3.37
CA THR A 33 -11.95 -4.15 -4.56
C THR A 33 -11.19 -3.81 -5.85
N LEU A 34 -10.02 -3.17 -5.73
CA LEU A 34 -9.14 -2.89 -6.86
C LEU A 34 -8.22 -4.08 -7.21
N GLY A 35 -8.24 -5.16 -6.44
CA GLY A 35 -7.39 -6.33 -6.59
C GLY A 35 -6.02 -6.20 -5.92
N ILE A 36 -5.87 -5.27 -4.98
CA ILE A 36 -4.61 -5.02 -4.27
C ILE A 36 -4.71 -5.66 -2.90
N PHE A 37 -3.95 -6.72 -2.67
CA PHE A 37 -4.04 -7.54 -1.45
C PHE A 37 -2.71 -7.70 -0.71
N THR A 38 -1.60 -7.26 -1.31
CA THR A 38 -0.26 -7.52 -0.78
C THR A 38 0.59 -6.24 -0.70
N PHE A 39 1.52 -6.21 0.26
CA PHE A 39 2.53 -5.17 0.35
C PHE A 39 3.40 -5.13 -0.90
N ALA A 40 3.66 -6.28 -1.52
CA ALA A 40 4.44 -6.37 -2.75
C ALA A 40 3.82 -5.57 -3.91
N GLN A 41 2.49 -5.63 -4.05
CA GLN A 41 1.79 -4.82 -5.06
C GLN A 41 1.98 -3.32 -4.79
N VAL A 42 1.72 -2.85 -3.57
CA VAL A 42 1.89 -1.43 -3.20
C VAL A 42 3.35 -0.99 -3.35
N ALA A 43 4.30 -1.83 -2.96
CA ALA A 43 5.74 -1.60 -3.08
C ALA A 43 6.21 -1.46 -4.55
N SER A 44 5.46 -2.03 -5.49
CA SER A 44 5.78 -2.02 -6.93
C SER A 44 5.19 -0.82 -7.68
N TRP A 45 4.30 -0.05 -7.06
CA TRP A 45 3.63 1.07 -7.71
C TRP A 45 4.61 2.13 -8.20
N LYS A 46 4.41 2.51 -9.46
CA LYS A 46 5.07 3.63 -10.13
C LYS A 46 4.33 4.92 -9.80
N LYS A 47 4.97 6.05 -10.11
CA LYS A 47 4.40 7.39 -9.89
C LYS A 47 2.97 7.52 -10.45
N ALA A 48 2.74 7.09 -11.69
CA ALA A 48 1.43 7.15 -12.33
C ALA A 48 0.36 6.31 -11.61
N GLU A 49 0.74 5.15 -11.06
CA GLU A 49 -0.18 4.28 -10.31
C GLU A 49 -0.53 4.89 -8.96
N ARG A 50 0.44 5.50 -8.27
CA ARG A 50 0.20 6.24 -7.03
C ARG A 50 -0.73 7.41 -7.25
N GLU A 51 -0.50 8.22 -8.29
CA GLU A 51 -1.35 9.36 -8.65
C GLU A 51 -2.78 8.90 -8.99
N TRP A 52 -2.91 7.78 -9.71
CA TRP A 52 -4.22 7.21 -10.04
C TRP A 52 -4.98 6.77 -8.78
N VAL A 53 -4.32 6.03 -7.88
CA VAL A 53 -4.94 5.56 -6.63
C VAL A 53 -5.24 6.75 -5.70
N ASP A 54 -4.35 7.74 -5.63
CA ASP A 54 -4.55 8.94 -4.81
C ASP A 54 -5.78 9.73 -5.27
N GLY A 55 -5.94 9.90 -6.59
CA GLY A 55 -7.14 10.50 -7.18
C GLY A 55 -8.40 9.67 -6.92
N TYR A 56 -8.31 8.35 -7.08
CA TYR A 56 -9.42 7.43 -6.81
C TYR A 56 -9.88 7.49 -5.33
N LEU A 57 -8.94 7.65 -4.40
CA LEU A 57 -9.21 7.78 -2.97
C LEU A 57 -9.53 9.21 -2.52
N SER A 58 -9.41 10.21 -3.41
CA SER A 58 -9.50 11.65 -3.08
C SER A 58 -8.51 12.07 -1.98
N PHE A 59 -7.29 11.54 -2.06
CA PHE A 59 -6.26 11.64 -1.00
C PHE A 59 -5.35 12.87 -1.11
N GLN A 60 -5.41 13.63 -2.20
CA GLN A 60 -4.69 14.91 -2.35
C GLN A 60 -3.17 14.80 -2.07
N GLY A 61 -2.55 13.79 -2.66
CA GLY A 61 -1.11 13.49 -2.59
C GLY A 61 -0.65 12.78 -1.32
N ARG A 62 -1.58 12.25 -0.50
CA ARG A 62 -1.22 11.57 0.75
C ARG A 62 -0.47 10.27 0.54
N ILE A 63 -0.70 9.54 -0.55
CA ILE A 63 0.04 8.29 -0.82
C ILE A 63 1.56 8.55 -0.88
N ASP A 64 1.95 9.69 -1.46
CA ASP A 64 3.35 10.09 -1.57
C ASP A 64 3.86 10.75 -0.29
N ARG A 65 3.07 11.64 0.32
CA ARG A 65 3.42 12.32 1.57
C ARG A 65 3.63 11.35 2.74
N ASP A 66 2.77 10.33 2.81
CA ASP A 66 2.81 9.29 3.83
C ASP A 66 3.74 8.14 3.40
N ASP A 67 4.51 8.25 2.32
CA ASP A 67 5.56 7.29 1.93
C ASP A 67 5.05 5.83 1.78
N TRP A 68 3.83 5.62 1.28
CA TRP A 68 3.19 4.30 1.24
C TRP A 68 4.06 3.22 0.58
N VAL A 69 4.67 3.54 -0.56
CA VAL A 69 5.52 2.60 -1.29
C VAL A 69 6.76 2.20 -0.47
N LYS A 70 7.36 3.14 0.27
CA LYS A 70 8.54 2.86 1.10
C LYS A 70 8.17 1.99 2.31
N GLN A 71 7.03 2.27 2.94
CA GLN A 71 6.49 1.46 4.03
C GLN A 71 6.18 0.04 3.56
N ALA A 72 5.47 -0.09 2.44
CA ALA A 72 5.14 -1.37 1.83
C ALA A 72 6.40 -2.18 1.46
N LYS A 73 7.47 -1.54 0.97
CA LYS A 73 8.75 -2.21 0.71
C LYS A 73 9.36 -2.82 1.97
N ALA A 74 9.33 -2.12 3.10
CA ALA A 74 9.84 -2.65 4.35
C ALA A 74 8.99 -3.84 4.84
N LEU A 75 7.67 -3.70 4.79
CA LEU A 75 6.72 -4.76 5.19
C LEU A 75 6.82 -6.00 4.29
N ALA A 76 6.95 -5.82 2.98
CA ALA A 76 7.13 -6.92 2.03
C ALA A 76 8.46 -7.67 2.22
N LYS A 77 9.52 -6.98 2.68
CA LYS A 77 10.85 -7.56 2.82
C LYS A 77 11.03 -8.34 4.12
N GLY A 78 10.46 -7.88 5.23
CA GLY A 78 10.63 -8.55 6.53
C GLY A 78 9.58 -8.19 7.57
N GLY A 79 8.39 -7.78 7.11
CA GLY A 79 7.27 -7.45 7.97
C GLY A 79 7.56 -6.33 8.96
N VAL A 80 6.95 -6.44 10.14
CA VAL A 80 7.06 -5.45 11.22
C VAL A 80 8.50 -5.27 11.70
N ALA A 81 9.31 -6.34 11.74
CA ALA A 81 10.70 -6.25 12.16
C ALA A 81 11.54 -5.37 11.22
N GLU A 82 11.39 -5.57 9.91
CA GLU A 82 12.06 -4.72 8.91
C GLU A 82 11.50 -3.30 8.92
N TYR A 83 10.19 -3.12 9.12
CA TYR A 83 9.60 -1.80 9.29
C TYR A 83 10.23 -1.04 10.46
N ILE A 84 10.34 -1.67 11.63
CA ILE A 84 10.97 -1.06 12.82
C ILE A 84 12.43 -0.73 12.52
N ARG A 85 13.17 -1.61 11.84
CA ARG A 85 14.57 -1.36 11.46
C ARG A 85 14.72 -0.15 10.52
N VAL A 86 13.78 0.05 9.59
CA VAL A 86 13.84 1.13 8.59
C VAL A 86 13.33 2.47 9.14
N PHE A 87 12.29 2.45 9.97
CA PHE A 87 11.59 3.66 10.42
C PHE A 87 11.79 3.99 11.90
N GLY A 88 12.44 3.12 12.68
CA GLY A 88 12.70 3.32 14.11
C GLY A 88 11.45 3.26 15.00
N LYS A 89 10.30 2.87 14.45
CA LYS A 89 9.00 2.83 15.14
C LYS A 89 8.15 1.67 14.61
N LYS A 90 7.14 1.28 15.39
CA LYS A 90 6.15 0.29 14.95
C LYS A 90 5.24 0.89 13.85
N PRO A 91 4.75 0.07 12.91
CA PRO A 91 3.65 0.48 12.03
C PRO A 91 2.41 0.81 12.88
N VAL A 92 1.61 1.76 12.40
CA VAL A 92 0.43 2.32 13.08
C VAL A 92 -0.76 2.40 12.16
#